data_AF-A0A9D4MHU2-F1
#
_entry.id   AF-A0A9D4MHU2-F1
#
_cell.length_a   1.000
_cell.length_b   1.000
_cell.length_c   1.000
_cell.angle_alpha   90.00
_cell.angle_beta   90.00
_cell.angle_gamma   90.00
#
_symmetry.space_group_name_H-M   'P 1'
#
loop_
_entity.id
_entity.type
_entity.pdbx_description
1 polymer ?
#
loop_
_entity_poly.entity_id
_entity_poly.type
_entity_poly.pdbx_seq_one_letter_code
_entity_poly.pdbx_strand_id
1 'polypeptide(L)' 'MFVFIANNTLETSLKQFWEVESETECNQMSLEDKKVQVQIENSIENKDNRYIVRLPWKSDKETLPDN' A
#
# COMPACT_ATOMS: atom_id res chain seq x y z
N MET A 1 10.02 2.95 49.41
CA MET A 1 9.55 1.70 48.76
C MET A 1 9.19 2.08 47.33
N PHE A 2 10.06 1.79 46.36
CA PHE A 2 9.86 2.20 44.97
C PHE A 2 9.02 1.15 44.24
N VAL A 3 7.93 1.60 43.62
CA VAL A 3 6.95 0.76 42.92
C VAL A 3 7.51 0.43 41.53
N PHE A 4 7.91 -0.83 41.32
CA PHE A 4 8.26 -1.38 40.02
C PHE A 4 7.00 -1.94 39.34
N ILE A 5 6.24 -1.08 38.64
CA ILE A 5 5.13 -1.53 37.81
C ILE A 5 5.13 -0.66 36.55
N ALA A 6 5.63 -1.17 35.41
CA ALA A 6 5.18 -0.76 34.06
C ALA A 6 5.98 -1.37 32.87
N ASN A 7 7.18 -1.93 33.03
CA ASN A 7 7.99 -2.28 31.84
C ASN A 7 7.41 -3.45 31.01
N ASN A 8 6.97 -4.53 31.67
CA ASN A 8 6.50 -5.72 30.95
C ASN A 8 5.21 -5.48 30.14
N THR A 9 4.36 -4.56 30.59
CA THR A 9 3.08 -4.27 29.93
C THR A 9 3.28 -3.46 28.66
N LEU A 10 4.19 -2.48 28.68
CA LEU A 10 4.50 -1.66 27.52
C LEU A 10 5.20 -2.46 26.42
N GLU A 11 6.19 -3.29 26.79
CA GLU A 11 6.90 -4.15 25.84
C GLU A 11 5.95 -5.14 25.15
N THR A 12 4.98 -5.68 25.89
CA THR A 12 3.95 -6.56 25.32
C THR A 12 3.05 -5.82 24.33
N SER A 13 2.57 -4.62 24.68
CA SER A 13 1.72 -3.82 23.80
C SER A 13 2.45 -3.36 22.55
N LEU A 14 3.72 -2.98 22.66
CA LEU A 14 4.55 -2.62 21.50
C LEU A 14 4.76 -3.82 20.59
N LYS A 15 5.05 -4.99 21.16
CA LYS A 15 5.21 -6.22 20.38
C LYS A 15 3.94 -6.59 19.62
N GLN A 16 2.78 -6.53 20.28
CA GLN A 16 1.48 -6.79 19.64
C GLN A 16 1.16 -5.79 18.53
N PHE A 17 1.47 -4.50 18.74
CA PHE A 17 1.29 -3.46 17.72
C PHE A 17 2.10 -3.77 16.44
N TRP A 18 3.36 -4.17 16.60
CA TRP A 18 4.23 -4.52 15.47
C TRP A 18 3.87 -5.86 14.80
N GLU A 19 3.30 -6.82 15.55
CA GLU A 19 2.81 -8.09 15.01
C GLU A 19 1.60 -7.88 14.08
N VAL A 20 0.70 -6.95 14.42
CA VAL A 20 -0.49 -6.62 13.60
C VAL A 20 -0.13 -6.02 12.23
N GLU A 21 0.96 -5.25 12.13
CA GLU A 21 1.45 -4.73 10.83
C GLU A 21 2.23 -5.78 10.03
N SER A 22 2.78 -6.80 10.70
CA SER A 22 3.53 -7.89 10.05
C SER A 22 2.64 -8.98 9.46
N GLU A 23 1.41 -9.10 9.97
CA GLU A 23 0.34 -9.84 9.32
C GLU A 23 -0.17 -9.01 8.13
N THR A 24 0.67 -8.92 7.09
CA THR A 24 0.13 -8.65 5.75
C THR A 24 -0.79 -9.81 5.45
N GLU A 25 -2.10 -9.63 5.67
CA GLU A 25 -3.10 -10.48 5.06
C GLU A 25 -2.68 -10.61 3.60
N CYS A 26 -2.31 -11.82 3.19
CA CYS A 26 -2.12 -12.17 1.80
C CYS A 26 -3.52 -12.14 1.19
N ASN A 27 -4.05 -10.93 1.02
CA ASN A 27 -5.30 -10.68 0.38
C ASN A 27 -5.12 -11.22 -1.03
N GLN A 28 -5.79 -12.33 -1.32
CA GLN A 28 -5.76 -12.93 -2.65
C GLN A 28 -6.16 -11.84 -3.63
N MET A 29 -5.19 -11.34 -4.38
CA MET A 29 -5.45 -10.31 -5.37
C MET A 29 -6.53 -10.78 -6.32
N SER A 30 -7.54 -9.93 -6.51
CA SER A 30 -8.57 -10.18 -7.51
C SER A 30 -7.95 -10.24 -8.91
N LEU A 31 -8.70 -10.77 -9.86
CA LEU A 31 -8.22 -10.87 -11.25
C LEU A 31 -8.06 -9.46 -11.86
N GLU A 32 -8.87 -8.52 -11.41
CA GLU A 32 -8.82 -7.09 -11.70
C GLU A 32 -7.54 -6.46 -11.14
N ASP A 33 -7.21 -6.73 -9.88
CA ASP A 33 -5.98 -6.21 -9.26
C ASP A 33 -4.73 -6.71 -9.99
N LYS A 34 -4.72 -7.98 -10.41
CA LYS A 34 -3.63 -8.56 -11.21
C LYS A 34 -3.47 -7.86 -12.56
N LYS A 35 -4.56 -7.51 -13.23
CA LYS A 35 -4.52 -6.77 -14.50
C LYS A 35 -3.95 -5.37 -14.30
N VAL A 36 -4.37 -4.67 -13.23
CA VAL A 36 -3.87 -3.34 -12.89
C VAL A 36 -2.39 -3.38 -12.54
N GLN A 37 -1.97 -4.37 -11.75
CA GLN A 37 -0.55 -4.59 -11.43
C GLN A 37 0.28 -4.75 -12.70
N VAL A 38 -0.13 -5.63 -13.62
CA VAL A 38 0.58 -5.85 -14.89
C VAL A 38 0.62 -4.57 -15.73
N GLN A 39 -0.44 -3.76 -15.75
CA GLN A 39 -0.44 -2.47 -16.44
C GLN A 39 0.57 -1.49 -15.84
N ILE A 40 0.64 -1.41 -14.52
CA ILE A 40 1.59 -0.54 -13.81
C ILE A 40 3.02 -1.00 -14.08
N GLU A 41 3.31 -2.29 -13.93
CA GLU A 41 4.63 -2.88 -14.18
C GLU A 41 5.12 -2.60 -15.60
N ASN A 42 4.25 -2.79 -16.59
CA ASN A 42 4.56 -2.50 -17.99
C ASN A 42 4.74 -1.00 -18.28
N SER A 43 4.29 -0.12 -17.39
CA SER A 43 4.42 1.33 -17.55
C SER A 43 5.71 1.92 -16.96
N ILE A 44 6.52 1.10 -16.28
CA ILE A 44 7.74 1.55 -15.61
C ILE A 44 8.81 1.80 -16.67
N GLU A 45 9.19 3.06 -16.82
CA GLU A 45 10.28 3.49 -17.69
C GLU A 45 11.41 4.09 -16.84
N ASN A 46 12.65 3.67 -17.06
CA ASN A 46 13.82 4.35 -16.49
C ASN A 46 14.34 5.36 -17.50
N LYS A 47 14.32 6.65 -17.13
CA LYS A 47 14.81 7.74 -17.97
C LYS A 47 15.63 8.69 -17.13
N ASP A 48 16.86 8.96 -17.57
CA ASP A 48 17.77 9.94 -16.94
C ASP A 48 17.89 9.78 -15.42
N ASN A 49 18.07 8.53 -14.97
CA ASN A 49 18.21 8.16 -13.56
C ASN A 49 16.94 8.40 -12.71
N ARG A 50 15.77 8.43 -13.35
CA ARG A 50 14.45 8.53 -12.71
C ARG A 50 13.54 7.43 -13.22
N TYR A 51 12.65 6.96 -12.35
CA TYR A 51 11.56 6.06 -12.75
C TYR A 51 10.33 6.88 -13.09
N ILE A 52 9.75 6.60 -14.24
CA ILE A 52 8.49 7.16 -14.73
C ILE A 52 7.49 6.01 -14.74
N VAL A 53 6.29 6.25 -14.21
CA VAL A 53 5.20 5.26 -14.16
C VAL A 53 3.96 5.94 -14.72
N ARG A 54 3.19 5.22 -15.55
CA ARG A 54 1.93 5.75 -16.09
C ARG A 54 0.78 5.20 -15.28
N LEU A 55 -0.03 6.11 -14.73
CA LEU A 55 -1.22 5.73 -13.99
C LEU A 55 -2.36 5.43 -14.99
N PRO A 56 -3.04 4.28 -14.86
CA PRO A 56 -4.22 4.00 -15.66
C PRO A 56 -5.36 4.93 -15.21
N TRP A 57 -5.58 6.02 -15.95
CA TRP A 57 -6.73 6.90 -15.73
C TRP A 57 -8.02 6.24 -16.21
N LYS A 58 -9.13 6.48 -15.50
CA LYS A 58 -10.46 6.04 -15.93
C LYS A 58 -10.90 6.88 -17.14
N SER A 59 -10.71 6.32 -18.33
CA SER A 59 -11.30 6.72 -19.61
C SER A 59 -10.82 8.06 -20.22
N ASP A 60 -10.47 8.05 -21.50
CA ASP A 60 -10.16 9.24 -22.32
C ASP A 60 -11.39 10.12 -22.64
N LYS A 61 -12.58 9.75 -22.14
CA LYS A 61 -13.84 10.45 -22.41
C LYS A 61 -14.42 10.99 -21.12
N GLU A 62 -13.84 12.07 -20.63
CA GLU A 62 -14.59 13.03 -19.86
C GLU A 62 -15.51 13.77 -20.83
N THR A 63 -16.73 13.27 -21.05
CA THR A 63 -17.78 14.11 -21.61
C THR A 63 -18.13 15.15 -20.55
N LEU A 64 -17.60 16.37 -20.72
CA LEU A 64 -18.11 17.53 -20.00
C LEU A 64 -19.62 17.64 -20.28
N PRO A 65 -20.47 17.82 -19.25
CA PRO A 65 -21.88 18.04 -19.48
C PRO A 65 -22.07 19.35 -20.25
N ASP A 66 -22.84 19.31 -21.35
CA ASP A 66 -23.26 20.49 -22.08
C ASP A 66 -24.05 21.42 -21.15
N ASN A 67 -23.59 22.66 -21.00
CA ASN A 67 -24.26 23.72 -20.23
C ASN A 67 -25.23 24.51 -21.10
#